data_AF-A0AAD9CXG8-F1
#
_entry.id   AF-A0AAD9CXG8-F1
#
_cell.length_a   1.000
_cell.length_b   1.000
_cell.length_c   1.000
_cell.angle_alpha   90.00
_cell.angle_beta   90.00
_cell.angle_gamma   90.00
#
_symmetry.space_group_name_H-M   'P 1'
#
loop_
_entity.id
_entity.type
_entity.pdbx_description
1 polymer ?
#
loop_
_entity_poly.entity_id
_entity_poly.type
_entity_poly.pdbx_seq_one_letter_code
_entity_poly.pdbx_strand_id
1 'polypeptide(L)'
;MSQFVIDNNLAKLASCYEDVSEVPAEAPYSLARVTAAGIVLTCPEGRLSILKLIGDNRRLICSGVLAPGAAECLEQAGVIWINADPESASRLSVLEEGLCAVQTALAMEAMTLGISSGVDLDMCYHAISGAAGASWSFQHMVPELLQPERADGTRSLDTEIESLHRLTSLAGQYKTSLPVAALAKQIYQQAISRHSPTASCACLATIHPTKRTTREEGAERNILNLETVMPSKVAFVGLGAMGLGMAKVLNNKRFNVVGYDVCGPSRENFRLAGGRTAETLDECLEDSDVLVLMVVNARQVEQALFETGAADSLSRDATVILMSTVAPYEAEAIAAKLSLVRPDVTLLDSPVSGGTPRAATGDLTILCAGLDLSSEKPLAVLKALSGSQGHPDNLVFVPGPPGKAASVKLVNQHLAGSHIITVAETLALASSVGLPLATFRSVVLEGPAWSWMLGHRGQNMLNGLIKPPTSTVEIFIKDMGIVVQQAWTDGVGVPLAATVQQLFTAGQSQGWGGDDDSSIVRLWKPKGL
;
A
#
# COMPACT_ATOMS: atom_id res chain seq x y z
N MET A 1 30.25 -2.06 3.82
CA MET A 1 29.96 -2.98 4.95
C MET A 1 31.17 -2.99 5.89
N SER A 2 31.00 -2.86 7.21
CA SER A 2 32.16 -2.96 8.12
C SER A 2 32.53 -4.42 8.35
N GLN A 3 33.83 -4.73 8.31
CA GLN A 3 34.40 -6.06 8.58
C GLN A 3 33.86 -6.67 9.89
N PHE A 4 33.64 -5.83 10.90
CA PHE A 4 33.05 -6.18 12.18
C PHE A 4 31.71 -6.94 12.11
N VAL A 5 30.81 -6.58 11.19
CA VAL A 5 29.51 -7.27 11.08
C VAL A 5 29.64 -8.59 10.33
N ILE A 6 30.57 -8.70 9.39
CA ILE A 6 30.92 -9.98 8.78
C ILE A 6 31.44 -10.92 9.87
N ASP A 7 32.40 -10.46 10.67
CA ASP A 7 33.07 -11.27 11.69
C ASP A 7 32.10 -11.72 12.80
N ASN A 8 31.24 -10.82 13.28
CA ASN A 8 30.24 -11.15 14.31
C ASN A 8 29.21 -12.18 13.81
N ASN A 9 28.84 -12.09 12.53
CA ASN A 9 27.90 -13.04 11.92
C ASN A 9 28.56 -14.39 11.60
N LEU A 10 29.83 -14.39 11.17
CA LEU A 10 30.62 -15.61 11.05
C LEU A 10 30.81 -16.29 12.42
N ALA A 11 30.97 -15.52 13.50
CA ALA A 11 31.06 -16.06 14.86
C ALA A 11 29.76 -16.74 15.31
N LYS A 12 28.58 -16.15 15.04
CA LYS A 12 27.27 -16.79 15.31
C LYS A 12 27.05 -18.08 14.52
N LEU A 13 27.56 -18.14 13.29
CA LEU A 13 27.54 -19.37 12.49
C LEU A 13 28.51 -20.42 13.03
N ALA A 14 29.70 -20.02 13.48
CA ALA A 14 30.68 -20.92 14.07
C ALA A 14 30.18 -21.57 15.38
N SER A 15 29.48 -20.81 16.23
CA SER A 15 28.88 -21.34 17.47
C SER A 15 27.81 -22.42 17.21
N CYS A 16 27.31 -22.51 15.98
CA CYS A 16 26.33 -23.52 15.60
C CYS A 16 26.87 -24.92 15.30
N TYR A 17 28.20 -25.06 15.32
CA TYR A 17 28.89 -26.31 15.00
C TYR A 17 29.74 -26.80 16.19
N GLU A 18 29.55 -26.27 17.39
CA GLU A 18 30.42 -26.56 18.56
C GLU A 18 30.19 -27.93 19.21
N ASP A 19 29.12 -28.67 18.91
CA ASP A 19 28.78 -29.92 19.61
C ASP A 19 28.78 -31.17 18.69
N VAL A 20 29.91 -31.43 18.04
CA VAL A 20 30.23 -32.75 17.48
C VAL A 20 31.55 -33.19 18.08
N SER A 21 31.49 -34.02 19.12
CA SER A 21 32.63 -34.56 19.88
C SER A 21 33.57 -35.49 19.09
N GLU A 22 33.52 -35.45 17.75
CA GLU A 22 34.40 -36.16 16.84
C GLU A 22 34.77 -35.31 15.60
N VAL A 23 35.11 -34.02 15.76
CA VAL A 23 35.75 -33.26 14.68
C VAL A 23 37.28 -33.40 14.81
N PRO A 24 37.98 -34.01 13.83
CA PRO A 24 39.44 -34.11 13.84
C PRO A 24 40.07 -32.72 13.89
N ALA A 25 41.19 -32.58 14.61
CA ALA A 25 41.96 -31.34 14.78
C ALA A 25 42.51 -30.71 13.48
N GLU A 26 42.12 -31.23 12.31
CA GLU A 26 42.51 -30.77 10.98
C GLU A 26 41.32 -30.60 10.02
N ALA A 27 40.09 -30.37 10.49
CA ALA A 27 38.99 -30.00 9.59
C ALA A 27 39.14 -28.53 9.15
N PRO A 28 39.62 -28.23 7.92
CA PRO A 28 39.78 -26.85 7.49
C PRO A 28 38.43 -26.41 6.92
N TYR A 29 37.68 -25.59 7.65
CA TYR A 29 36.74 -24.70 6.97
C TYR A 29 37.57 -23.83 6.02
N SER A 30 37.60 -24.14 4.73
CA SER A 30 38.31 -23.31 3.77
C SER A 30 37.54 -22.01 3.62
N LEU A 31 38.22 -20.90 3.95
CA LEU A 31 37.70 -19.55 4.00
C LEU A 31 36.79 -19.18 2.82
N ALA A 32 35.70 -18.52 3.21
CA ALA A 32 34.69 -17.85 2.43
C ALA A 32 35.20 -17.12 1.17
N ARG A 33 34.58 -17.37 0.02
CA ARG A 33 34.55 -16.35 -1.04
C ARG A 33 33.46 -15.35 -0.71
N VAL A 34 33.85 -14.12 -0.42
CA VAL A 34 32.96 -12.97 -0.42
C VAL A 34 32.79 -12.53 -1.87
N THR A 35 31.58 -12.63 -2.38
CA THR A 35 31.20 -12.09 -3.70
C THR A 35 30.32 -10.86 -3.50
N ALA A 36 30.10 -10.08 -4.57
CA ALA A 36 29.13 -8.99 -4.53
C ALA A 36 27.69 -9.46 -4.17
N ALA A 37 27.39 -10.76 -4.31
CA ALA A 37 26.09 -11.37 -4.05
C ALA A 37 25.96 -12.07 -2.67
N GLY A 38 27.03 -12.16 -1.87
CA GLY A 38 27.00 -12.83 -0.56
C GLY A 38 28.29 -13.57 -0.18
N ILE A 39 28.27 -14.23 0.99
CA ILE A 39 29.37 -15.02 1.57
C ILE A 39 29.09 -16.51 1.30
N VAL A 40 30.00 -17.23 0.65
CA VAL A 40 29.86 -18.68 0.43
C VAL A 40 30.67 -19.44 1.48
N LEU A 41 30.03 -20.29 2.28
CA LEU A 41 30.72 -21.23 3.18
C LEU A 41 30.68 -22.64 2.60
N THR A 42 31.84 -23.30 2.54
CA THR A 42 31.97 -24.69 2.09
C THR A 42 32.26 -25.57 3.30
N CYS A 43 31.36 -26.51 3.60
CA CYS A 43 31.61 -27.52 4.64
C CYS A 43 32.35 -28.74 4.04
N PRO A 44 33.19 -29.45 4.82
CA PRO A 44 34.06 -30.55 4.34
C PRO A 44 33.33 -31.71 3.62
N GLU A 45 32.02 -31.87 3.83
CA GLU A 45 31.20 -32.93 3.22
C GLU A 45 30.56 -32.55 1.86
N GLY A 46 31.03 -31.48 1.20
CA GLY A 46 30.53 -31.09 -0.13
C GLY A 46 29.19 -30.34 -0.11
N ARG A 47 28.86 -29.71 1.02
CA ARG A 47 27.62 -28.97 1.27
C ARG A 47 27.88 -27.46 1.17
N LEU A 48 27.30 -26.83 0.14
CA LEU A 48 27.53 -25.42 -0.19
C LEU A 48 26.46 -24.55 0.47
N SER A 49 26.84 -23.55 1.25
CA SER A 49 25.92 -22.59 1.92
C SER A 49 26.18 -21.17 1.43
N ILE A 50 25.23 -20.55 0.70
CA ILE A 50 25.32 -19.13 0.30
C ILE A 50 24.63 -18.28 1.37
N LEU A 51 25.36 -17.38 2.03
CA LEU A 51 24.86 -16.46 3.04
C LEU A 51 24.67 -15.05 2.46
N LYS A 52 23.44 -14.52 2.51
CA LYS A 52 23.12 -13.11 2.24
C LYS A 52 22.63 -12.43 3.52
N LEU A 53 22.99 -11.17 3.73
CA LEU A 53 22.39 -10.32 4.78
C LEU A 53 21.18 -9.57 4.21
N ILE A 54 20.05 -9.57 4.93
CA ILE A 54 18.82 -8.87 4.55
C ILE A 54 18.31 -7.99 5.70
N GLY A 55 17.76 -6.83 5.34
CA GLY A 55 17.12 -5.87 6.23
C GLY A 55 18.09 -5.05 7.10
N ASP A 56 17.56 -4.03 7.77
CA ASP A 56 18.33 -3.14 8.66
C ASP A 56 18.84 -3.89 9.91
N ASN A 57 18.13 -4.94 10.31
CA ASN A 57 18.54 -5.88 11.37
C ASN A 57 19.56 -6.93 10.89
N ARG A 58 19.95 -6.90 9.61
CA ARG A 58 21.00 -7.74 9.02
C ARG A 58 20.83 -9.23 9.32
N ARG A 59 19.62 -9.77 9.10
CA ARG A 59 19.36 -11.21 9.21
C ARG A 59 20.09 -11.95 8.10
N LEU A 60 20.74 -13.05 8.48
CA LEU A 60 21.42 -13.91 7.53
C LEU A 60 20.42 -14.86 6.89
N ILE A 61 20.54 -15.05 5.59
CA ILE A 61 19.75 -15.99 4.81
C ILE A 61 20.69 -16.93 4.12
N CYS A 62 20.40 -18.22 4.22
CA CYS A 62 21.16 -19.23 3.52
C CYS A 62 20.32 -20.23 2.75
N SER A 63 20.95 -20.84 1.76
CA SER A 63 20.42 -21.97 1.02
C SER A 63 21.54 -22.96 0.72
N GLY A 64 21.19 -24.24 0.61
CA GLY A 64 22.17 -25.31 0.47
C GLY A 64 21.81 -26.54 1.29
N VAL A 65 22.49 -27.65 0.99
CA VAL A 65 22.32 -28.92 1.70
C VAL A 65 22.84 -28.77 3.13
N LEU A 66 22.00 -29.05 4.13
CA LEU A 66 22.39 -28.99 5.53
C LEU A 66 22.85 -30.35 6.07
N ALA A 67 23.70 -30.33 7.09
CA ALA A 67 23.96 -31.50 7.93
C ALA A 67 22.76 -31.78 8.86
N PRO A 68 22.57 -33.04 9.31
CA PRO A 68 21.59 -33.34 10.35
C PRO A 68 21.78 -32.43 11.58
N GLY A 69 20.70 -31.88 12.12
CA GLY A 69 20.73 -30.96 13.28
C GLY A 69 21.12 -29.50 12.97
N ALA A 70 21.70 -29.20 11.80
CA ALA A 70 22.15 -27.84 11.49
C ALA A 70 21.00 -26.84 11.31
N ALA A 71 19.81 -27.29 10.90
CA ALA A 71 18.65 -26.42 10.73
C ALA A 71 18.18 -25.77 12.04
N GLU A 72 18.09 -26.56 13.12
CA GLU A 72 17.71 -26.07 14.46
C GLU A 72 18.72 -25.04 14.97
N CYS A 73 20.01 -25.25 14.69
CA CYS A 73 21.00 -24.28 15.11
C CYS A 73 20.93 -22.98 14.31
N LEU A 74 20.78 -23.06 12.98
CA LEU A 74 20.59 -21.87 12.16
C LEU A 74 19.39 -21.05 12.65
N GLU A 75 18.30 -21.70 13.01
CA GLU A 75 17.12 -21.04 13.60
C GLU A 75 17.44 -20.35 14.94
N GLN A 76 18.15 -21.03 15.86
CA GLN A 76 18.60 -20.44 17.14
C GLN A 76 19.55 -19.25 16.95
N ALA A 77 20.38 -19.28 15.91
CA ALA A 77 21.27 -18.17 15.54
C ALA A 77 20.56 -17.02 14.81
N GLY A 78 19.26 -17.17 14.50
CA GLY A 78 18.48 -16.19 13.75
C GLY A 78 18.83 -16.14 12.25
N VAL A 79 19.35 -17.25 11.70
CA VAL A 79 19.66 -17.43 10.28
C VAL A 79 18.50 -18.14 9.59
N ILE A 80 17.99 -17.54 8.52
CA ILE A 80 16.87 -18.10 7.76
C ILE A 80 17.43 -19.06 6.71
N TRP A 81 17.16 -20.36 6.85
CA TRP A 81 17.45 -21.33 5.80
C TRP A 81 16.26 -21.46 4.85
N ILE A 82 16.49 -21.27 3.54
CA ILE A 82 15.45 -21.31 2.52
C ILE A 82 15.11 -22.75 2.14
N ASN A 83 16.08 -23.47 1.59
CA ASN A 83 15.95 -24.84 1.09
C ASN A 83 17.34 -25.42 0.74
N ALA A 84 17.35 -26.64 0.22
CA ALA A 84 18.56 -27.37 -0.17
C ALA A 84 19.20 -26.89 -1.49
N ASP A 85 18.53 -26.06 -2.29
CA ASP A 85 19.06 -25.55 -3.55
C ASP A 85 20.08 -24.43 -3.28
N PRO A 86 21.37 -24.61 -3.61
CA PRO A 86 22.41 -23.64 -3.28
C PRO A 86 22.17 -22.26 -3.90
N GLU A 87 21.44 -22.15 -5.02
CA GLU A 87 21.19 -20.87 -5.68
C GLU A 87 20.01 -20.08 -5.11
N SER A 88 19.18 -20.68 -4.25
CA SER A 88 17.93 -20.06 -3.80
C SER A 88 18.13 -18.73 -3.06
N ALA A 89 19.15 -18.60 -2.21
CA ALA A 89 19.45 -17.33 -1.52
C ALA A 89 19.84 -16.23 -2.51
N SER A 90 20.60 -16.57 -3.55
CA SER A 90 20.99 -15.64 -4.61
C SER A 90 19.77 -15.23 -5.46
N ARG A 91 18.90 -16.18 -5.83
CA ARG A 91 17.68 -15.85 -6.57
C ARG A 91 16.75 -14.97 -5.74
N LEU A 92 16.56 -15.27 -4.46
CA LEU A 92 15.80 -14.42 -3.54
C LEU A 92 16.35 -12.99 -3.52
N SER A 93 17.68 -12.84 -3.47
CA SER A 93 18.37 -11.54 -3.54
C SER A 93 17.94 -10.71 -4.74
N VAL A 94 17.98 -11.34 -5.93
CA VAL A 94 17.63 -10.70 -7.20
C VAL A 94 16.16 -10.26 -7.21
N LEU A 95 15.27 -11.09 -6.67
CA LEU A 95 13.85 -10.76 -6.57
C LEU A 95 13.58 -9.59 -5.62
N GLU A 96 14.22 -9.57 -4.46
CA GLU A 96 14.07 -8.49 -3.47
C GLU A 96 14.60 -7.15 -4.01
N GLU A 97 15.84 -7.13 -4.50
CA GLU A 97 16.46 -5.91 -5.05
C GLU A 97 15.67 -5.38 -6.25
N GLY A 98 15.25 -6.27 -7.14
CA GLY A 98 14.43 -5.93 -8.29
C GLY A 98 13.06 -5.39 -7.89
N LEU A 99 12.36 -6.01 -6.94
CA LEU A 99 11.07 -5.51 -6.45
C LEU A 99 11.22 -4.13 -5.80
N CYS A 100 12.26 -3.94 -4.99
CA CYS A 100 12.57 -2.63 -4.40
C CYS A 100 12.80 -1.56 -5.48
N ALA A 101 13.52 -1.87 -6.56
CA ALA A 101 13.73 -0.95 -7.67
C ALA A 101 12.41 -0.57 -8.37
N VAL A 102 11.52 -1.55 -8.59
CA VAL A 102 10.19 -1.29 -9.17
C VAL A 102 9.36 -0.40 -8.23
N GLN A 103 9.32 -0.70 -6.93
CA GLN A 103 8.60 0.09 -5.94
C GLN A 103 9.13 1.53 -5.85
N THR A 104 10.43 1.74 -6.04
CA THR A 104 11.03 3.08 -6.12
C THR A 104 10.53 3.86 -7.35
N ALA A 105 10.50 3.24 -8.53
CA ALA A 105 9.92 3.89 -9.72
C ALA A 105 8.43 4.21 -9.53
N LEU A 106 7.66 3.32 -8.89
CA LEU A 106 6.26 3.53 -8.57
C LEU A 106 6.04 4.70 -7.61
N ALA A 107 6.84 4.77 -6.53
CA ALA A 107 6.81 5.89 -5.59
C ALA A 107 7.03 7.21 -6.30
N MET A 108 8.03 7.28 -7.18
CA MET A 108 8.36 8.51 -7.90
C MET A 108 7.28 8.90 -8.91
N GLU A 109 6.72 7.96 -9.67
CA GLU A 109 5.58 8.22 -10.57
C GLU A 109 4.34 8.73 -9.81
N ALA A 110 4.03 8.10 -8.66
CA ALA A 110 2.91 8.52 -7.81
C ALA A 110 3.13 9.94 -7.26
N MET A 111 4.35 10.28 -6.86
CA MET A 111 4.68 11.64 -6.40
C MET A 111 4.62 12.66 -7.53
N THR A 112 5.07 12.32 -8.75
CA THR A 112 4.89 13.20 -9.92
C THR A 112 3.42 13.53 -10.15
N LEU A 113 2.54 12.53 -10.05
CA LEU A 113 1.09 12.75 -10.13
C LEU A 113 0.60 13.67 -9.01
N GLY A 114 0.99 13.40 -7.75
CA GLY A 114 0.62 14.23 -6.60
C GLY A 114 1.05 15.71 -6.77
N ILE A 115 2.29 15.94 -7.20
CA ILE A 115 2.81 17.29 -7.50
C ILE A 115 1.94 17.97 -8.55
N SER A 116 1.60 17.26 -9.64
CA SER A 116 0.79 17.84 -10.71
C SER A 116 -0.65 18.14 -10.31
N SER A 117 -1.21 17.36 -9.39
CA SER A 117 -2.54 17.61 -8.80
C SER A 117 -2.51 18.66 -7.68
N GLY A 118 -1.36 19.32 -7.45
CA GLY A 118 -1.20 20.38 -6.45
C GLY A 118 -1.33 19.89 -5.02
N VAL A 119 -0.86 18.67 -4.75
CA VAL A 119 -0.78 18.08 -3.41
C VAL A 119 0.50 18.56 -2.72
N ASP A 120 0.38 18.97 -1.45
CA ASP A 120 1.56 19.24 -0.62
C ASP A 120 2.31 17.94 -0.31
N LEU A 121 3.63 17.94 -0.56
CA LEU A 121 4.44 16.72 -0.53
C LEU A 121 4.70 16.20 0.88
N ASP A 122 4.84 17.11 1.85
CA ASP A 122 5.11 16.76 3.24
C ASP A 122 3.87 16.12 3.86
N MET A 123 2.71 16.76 3.66
CA MET A 123 1.43 16.18 4.05
C MET A 123 1.15 14.85 3.34
N CYS A 124 1.44 14.75 2.03
CA CYS A 124 1.29 13.50 1.28
C CYS A 124 2.16 12.38 1.86
N TYR A 125 3.41 12.68 2.20
CA TYR A 125 4.32 11.75 2.84
C TYR A 125 3.76 11.23 4.16
N HIS A 126 3.31 12.14 5.05
CA HIS A 126 2.73 11.77 6.33
C HIS A 126 1.44 10.95 6.19
N ALA A 127 0.55 11.37 5.29
CA ALA A 127 -0.70 10.68 4.97
C ALA A 127 -0.50 9.24 4.48
N ILE A 128 0.46 9.04 3.58
CA ILE A 128 0.63 7.75 2.90
C ILE A 128 1.50 6.79 3.70
N SER A 129 2.44 7.30 4.50
CA SER A 129 3.37 6.45 5.27
C SER A 129 2.67 5.48 6.24
N GLY A 130 1.46 5.82 6.71
CA GLY A 130 0.62 4.94 7.54
C GLY A 130 -0.48 4.18 6.77
N ALA A 131 -0.60 4.37 5.46
CA ALA A 131 -1.72 3.93 4.64
C ALA A 131 -1.41 2.72 3.75
N ALA A 132 -2.39 2.26 2.97
CA ALA A 132 -2.24 1.08 2.11
C ALA A 132 -1.20 1.25 0.98
N GLY A 133 -0.88 2.50 0.60
CA GLY A 133 0.17 2.83 -0.36
C GLY A 133 1.59 2.77 0.22
N ALA A 134 1.76 2.60 1.54
CA ALA A 134 3.06 2.61 2.18
C ALA A 134 4.00 1.50 1.66
N SER A 135 5.26 1.87 1.44
CA SER A 135 6.37 0.97 1.17
C SER A 135 7.65 1.55 1.72
N TRP A 136 8.68 0.70 1.85
CA TRP A 136 10.01 1.15 2.26
C TRP A 136 10.53 2.18 1.26
N SER A 137 10.40 1.91 -0.04
CA SER A 137 10.79 2.84 -1.10
C SER A 137 10.08 4.19 -0.98
N PHE A 138 8.78 4.22 -0.68
CA PHE A 138 8.08 5.49 -0.46
C PHE A 138 8.63 6.24 0.76
N GLN A 139 8.80 5.54 1.89
CA GLN A 139 9.25 6.14 3.14
C GLN A 139 10.70 6.65 3.09
N HIS A 140 11.55 6.07 2.24
CA HIS A 140 12.96 6.43 2.15
C HIS A 140 13.26 7.39 0.99
N MET A 141 12.57 7.25 -0.14
CA MET A 141 12.86 8.06 -1.33
C MET A 141 12.12 9.40 -1.36
N VAL A 142 10.91 9.48 -0.79
CA VAL A 142 10.14 10.74 -0.78
C VAL A 142 10.81 11.84 0.06
N PRO A 143 11.42 11.55 1.22
CA PRO A 143 12.21 12.55 1.94
C PRO A 143 13.34 13.17 1.10
N GLU A 144 13.97 12.41 0.20
CA GLU A 144 14.98 12.95 -0.72
C GLU A 144 14.40 13.91 -1.76
N LEU A 145 13.14 13.75 -2.15
CA LEU A 145 12.44 14.74 -2.99
C LEU A 145 12.19 16.06 -2.25
N LEU A 146 11.85 15.95 -0.96
CA LEU A 146 11.57 17.09 -0.10
C LEU A 146 12.84 17.88 0.22
N GLN A 147 13.96 17.16 0.45
CA GLN A 147 15.23 17.73 0.88
C GLN A 147 16.39 17.09 0.09
N PRO A 148 16.60 17.49 -1.18
CA PRO A 148 17.59 16.87 -2.07
C PRO A 148 19.03 16.91 -1.53
N GLU A 149 19.37 17.92 -0.72
CA GLU A 149 20.65 18.06 -0.03
C GLU A 149 20.91 16.99 1.05
N ARG A 150 19.86 16.29 1.51
CA ARG A 150 19.97 15.18 2.46
C ARG A 150 20.06 13.81 1.79
N ALA A 151 20.01 13.74 0.46
CA ALA A 151 20.24 12.50 -0.26
C ALA A 151 21.64 11.98 0.09
N ASP A 152 21.70 10.84 0.78
CA ASP A 152 22.94 10.22 1.24
C ASP A 152 23.62 9.37 0.14
N GLY A 153 23.02 9.33 -1.05
CA GLY A 153 23.50 8.58 -2.20
C GLY A 153 23.31 7.08 -2.06
N THR A 154 22.50 6.61 -1.11
CA THR A 154 22.28 5.17 -0.88
C THR A 154 21.62 4.45 -2.06
N ARG A 155 20.88 5.16 -2.92
CA ARG A 155 20.12 4.59 -4.05
C ARG A 155 20.34 5.38 -5.33
N SER A 156 21.34 4.98 -6.11
CA SER A 156 21.67 5.60 -7.41
C SER A 156 21.00 4.89 -8.59
N LEU A 157 20.77 5.62 -9.68
CA LEU A 157 20.12 5.08 -10.88
C LEU A 157 20.83 3.86 -11.47
N ASP A 158 22.17 3.86 -11.49
CA ASP A 158 23.01 2.76 -12.01
C ASP A 158 22.87 1.46 -11.18
N THR A 159 22.75 1.57 -9.86
CA THR A 159 22.53 0.42 -8.97
C THR A 159 21.16 -0.21 -9.20
N GLU A 160 20.12 0.62 -9.32
CA GLU A 160 18.74 0.15 -9.49
C GLU A 160 18.49 -0.44 -10.88
N ILE A 161 19.03 0.18 -11.94
CA ILE A 161 18.91 -0.38 -13.29
C ILE A 161 19.62 -1.73 -13.41
N GLU A 162 20.76 -1.91 -12.73
CA GLU A 162 21.45 -3.20 -12.70
C GLU A 162 20.61 -4.27 -11.99
N SER A 163 19.97 -3.90 -10.87
CA SER A 163 19.04 -4.76 -10.15
C SER A 163 17.86 -5.19 -11.03
N LEU A 164 17.26 -4.26 -11.77
CA LEU A 164 16.22 -4.56 -12.77
C LEU A 164 16.74 -5.38 -13.94
N HIS A 165 17.98 -5.19 -14.36
CA HIS A 165 18.62 -6.02 -15.39
C HIS A 165 18.75 -7.47 -14.92
N ARG A 166 19.22 -7.71 -13.69
CA ARG A 166 19.30 -9.06 -13.09
C ARG A 166 17.91 -9.69 -12.98
N LEU A 167 16.92 -8.95 -12.48
CA LEU A 167 15.53 -9.41 -12.33
C LEU A 167 14.93 -9.83 -13.69
N THR A 168 14.99 -8.94 -14.68
CA THR A 168 14.42 -9.20 -16.02
C THR A 168 15.15 -10.33 -16.76
N SER A 169 16.46 -10.49 -16.54
CA SER A 169 17.23 -11.60 -17.10
C SER A 169 16.84 -12.94 -16.48
N LEU A 170 16.68 -12.99 -15.16
CA LEU A 170 16.21 -14.17 -14.44
C LEU A 170 14.79 -14.55 -14.90
N ALA A 171 13.89 -13.58 -15.03
CA ALA A 171 12.54 -13.81 -15.54
C ALA A 171 12.54 -14.39 -16.96
N GLY A 172 13.44 -13.91 -17.83
CA GLY A 172 13.63 -14.44 -19.17
C GLY A 172 14.07 -15.91 -19.19
N GLN A 173 14.97 -16.31 -18.29
CA GLN A 173 15.42 -17.72 -18.15
C GLN A 173 14.25 -18.65 -17.78
N TYR A 174 13.35 -18.19 -16.91
CA TYR A 174 12.20 -18.95 -16.43
C TYR A 174 10.90 -18.67 -17.19
N LYS A 175 10.96 -17.91 -18.29
CA LYS A 175 9.82 -17.54 -19.15
C LYS A 175 8.65 -16.92 -18.38
N THR A 176 8.96 -16.17 -17.32
CA THR A 176 7.97 -15.43 -16.53
C THR A 176 7.86 -14.01 -17.07
N SER A 177 6.64 -13.57 -17.38
CA SER A 177 6.39 -12.21 -17.87
C SER A 177 6.40 -11.21 -16.71
N LEU A 178 7.18 -10.13 -16.80
CA LEU A 178 7.20 -9.04 -15.81
C LEU A 178 7.01 -7.67 -16.48
N PRO A 179 5.83 -7.36 -17.04
CA PRO A 179 5.58 -6.12 -17.75
C PRO A 179 5.87 -4.86 -16.91
N VAL A 180 5.52 -4.85 -15.61
CA VAL A 180 5.77 -3.67 -14.77
C VAL A 180 7.26 -3.50 -14.50
N ALA A 181 7.97 -4.58 -14.15
CA ALA A 181 9.42 -4.51 -13.95
C ALA A 181 10.20 -4.13 -15.23
N ALA A 182 9.78 -4.64 -16.39
CA ALA A 182 10.40 -4.30 -17.67
C ALA A 182 10.20 -2.81 -18.02
N LEU A 183 9.02 -2.27 -17.74
CA LEU A 183 8.73 -0.85 -17.95
C LEU A 183 9.48 0.05 -16.96
N ALA A 184 9.57 -0.34 -15.68
CA ALA A 184 10.38 0.37 -14.70
C ALA A 184 11.84 0.47 -15.19
N LYS A 185 12.41 -0.61 -15.74
CA LYS A 185 13.76 -0.60 -16.32
C LYS A 185 13.92 0.44 -17.44
N GLN A 186 12.91 0.60 -18.30
CA GLN A 186 12.92 1.64 -19.35
C GLN A 186 12.90 3.05 -18.76
N ILE A 187 12.13 3.27 -17.69
CA ILE A 187 12.07 4.57 -16.99
C ILE A 187 13.44 4.91 -16.38
N TYR A 188 14.10 3.96 -15.74
CA TYR A 188 15.48 4.14 -15.24
C TYR A 188 16.47 4.44 -16.39
N GLN A 189 16.37 3.75 -17.52
CA GLN A 189 17.20 4.03 -18.71
C GLN A 189 16.99 5.46 -19.22
N GLN A 190 15.74 5.93 -19.26
CA GLN A 190 15.43 7.29 -19.63
C GLN A 190 16.00 8.31 -18.62
N ALA A 191 15.92 8.02 -17.33
CA ALA A 191 16.47 8.87 -16.28
C ALA A 191 17.99 9.04 -16.43
N ILE A 192 18.71 7.94 -16.67
CA ILE A 192 20.16 7.94 -16.89
C ILE A 192 20.54 8.72 -18.14
N SER A 193 19.68 8.78 -19.17
CA SER A 193 19.94 9.61 -20.35
C SER A 193 19.87 11.13 -20.06
N ARG A 194 19.22 11.51 -18.95
CA ARG A 194 18.95 12.92 -18.56
C ARG A 194 19.75 13.38 -17.35
N HIS A 195 20.22 12.45 -16.52
CA HIS A 195 20.92 12.70 -15.26
C HIS A 195 22.21 11.87 -15.20
N SER A 196 23.06 12.12 -14.20
CA SER A 196 24.22 11.24 -13.96
C SER A 196 23.75 9.82 -13.60
N PRO A 197 24.43 8.74 -14.04
CA PRO A 197 24.15 7.38 -13.56
C PRO A 197 24.20 7.26 -12.03
N THR A 198 25.02 8.08 -11.37
CA THR A 198 25.15 8.13 -9.91
C THR A 198 24.13 9.04 -9.21
N ALA A 199 23.22 9.66 -9.96
CA ALA A 199 22.18 10.52 -9.37
C ALA A 199 21.24 9.70 -8.49
N SER A 200 20.70 10.34 -7.45
CA SER A 200 19.63 9.75 -6.62
C SER A 200 18.43 9.39 -7.49
N CYS A 201 17.80 8.25 -7.16
CA CYS A 201 16.54 7.82 -7.78
C CYS A 201 15.38 8.80 -7.56
N ALA A 202 15.50 9.76 -6.63
CA ALA A 202 14.52 10.84 -6.49
C ALA A 202 14.36 11.64 -7.78
N CYS A 203 15.37 11.71 -8.65
CA CYS A 203 15.25 12.42 -9.93
C CYS A 203 14.22 11.80 -10.88
N LEU A 204 13.78 10.54 -10.66
CA LEU A 204 12.73 9.90 -11.44
C LEU A 204 11.43 10.73 -11.44
N ALA A 205 11.14 11.43 -10.34
CA ALA A 205 9.94 12.26 -10.24
C ALA A 205 9.97 13.48 -11.18
N THR A 206 11.13 13.80 -11.75
CA THR A 206 11.37 14.97 -12.63
C THR A 206 11.42 14.61 -14.12
N ILE A 207 11.25 13.33 -14.47
CA ILE A 207 11.25 12.87 -15.87
C ILE A 207 10.06 13.46 -16.64
N HIS A 208 8.94 13.71 -15.97
CA HIS A 208 7.82 14.43 -16.57
C HIS A 208 7.82 15.88 -16.07
N PRO A 209 7.75 16.88 -16.96
CA PRO A 209 7.70 18.28 -16.55
C PRO A 209 6.42 18.52 -15.75
N THR A 210 6.55 18.86 -14.48
CA THR A 210 5.41 19.25 -13.62
C THR A 210 5.46 20.74 -13.33
N LYS A 211 4.27 21.37 -13.24
CA LYS A 211 4.17 22.73 -12.69
C LYS A 211 4.39 22.63 -11.19
N ARG A 212 5.56 23.09 -10.72
CA ARG A 212 5.88 23.14 -9.30
C ARG A 212 4.92 24.12 -8.62
N THR A 213 4.05 23.64 -7.74
CA THR A 213 3.26 24.51 -6.87
C THR A 213 4.15 25.06 -5.77
N THR A 214 3.97 26.35 -5.46
CA THR A 214 4.64 27.01 -4.34
C THR A 214 4.15 26.42 -3.03
N ARG A 215 5.08 26.18 -2.10
CA ARG A 215 4.82 25.77 -0.72
C ARG A 215 3.91 26.83 -0.06
N GLU A 216 2.66 26.48 0.23
CA GLU A 216 1.88 27.24 1.20
C GLU A 216 2.29 26.72 2.58
N GLU A 217 2.69 27.64 3.47
CA GLU A 217 3.02 27.30 4.85
C GLU A 217 1.75 26.79 5.55
N GLY A 218 1.63 25.46 5.65
CA GLY A 218 0.61 24.81 6.43
C GLY A 218 0.78 25.19 7.91
N ALA A 219 -0.20 25.87 8.47
CA ALA A 219 -0.25 26.10 9.91
C ALA A 219 -0.47 24.75 10.61
N GLU A 220 0.57 24.21 11.24
CA GLU A 220 0.42 23.15 12.25
C GLU A 220 -0.44 23.70 13.38
N ARG A 221 -1.72 23.34 13.38
CA ARG A 221 -2.59 23.55 14.54
C ARG A 221 -2.63 22.24 15.30
N ASN A 222 -2.17 22.29 16.55
CA ASN A 222 -2.31 21.21 17.52
C ASN A 222 -3.80 21.00 17.82
N ILE A 223 -4.43 20.06 17.11
CA ILE A 223 -5.90 19.78 17.15
C ILE A 223 -6.25 18.73 18.20
N LEU A 224 -5.25 18.16 18.89
CA LEU A 224 -5.40 17.09 19.88
C LEU A 224 -6.29 17.44 21.08
N ASN A 225 -6.62 18.72 21.30
CA ASN A 225 -7.38 19.20 22.47
C ASN A 225 -8.77 19.80 22.16
N LEU A 226 -9.32 19.63 20.94
CA LEU A 226 -10.68 20.10 20.66
C LEU A 226 -11.73 19.17 21.29
N GLU A 227 -12.60 19.74 22.13
CA GLU A 227 -13.80 19.08 22.64
C GLU A 227 -14.71 18.67 21.47
N THR A 228 -15.32 17.50 21.56
CA THR A 228 -16.23 16.98 20.53
C THR A 228 -17.62 16.82 21.08
N VAL A 229 -18.61 17.39 20.40
CA VAL A 229 -20.03 17.17 20.65
C VAL A 229 -20.54 16.04 19.78
N MET A 230 -21.26 15.10 20.39
CA MET A 230 -21.86 13.99 19.67
C MET A 230 -22.99 14.49 18.76
N PRO A 231 -23.05 14.06 17.48
CA PRO A 231 -24.22 14.33 16.65
C PRO A 231 -25.47 13.68 17.23
N SER A 232 -26.62 14.32 17.06
CA SER A 232 -27.91 13.78 17.51
C SER A 232 -28.27 12.50 16.77
N LYS A 233 -28.00 12.43 15.45
CA LYS A 233 -28.16 11.26 14.58
C LYS A 233 -27.06 11.25 13.50
N VAL A 234 -26.51 10.07 13.24
CA VAL A 234 -25.61 9.78 12.11
C VAL A 234 -26.37 8.90 11.12
N ALA A 235 -26.66 9.42 9.94
CA ALA A 235 -27.11 8.62 8.81
C ALA A 235 -25.87 7.96 8.16
N PHE A 236 -25.93 6.65 7.91
CA PHE A 236 -24.82 5.91 7.30
C PHE A 236 -25.31 5.20 6.04
N VAL A 237 -24.85 5.65 4.87
CA VAL A 237 -25.31 5.12 3.57
C VAL A 237 -24.17 4.36 2.90
N GLY A 238 -24.46 3.11 2.56
CA GLY A 238 -23.50 2.14 2.05
C GLY A 238 -22.98 1.23 3.17
N LEU A 239 -23.54 0.03 3.27
CA LEU A 239 -23.19 -1.02 4.25
C LEU A 239 -22.47 -2.19 3.57
N GLY A 240 -21.66 -1.87 2.55
CA GLY A 240 -20.79 -2.83 1.87
C GLY A 240 -19.58 -3.26 2.71
N ALA A 241 -18.55 -3.78 2.05
CA ALA A 241 -17.37 -4.37 2.71
C ALA A 241 -16.70 -3.45 3.74
N MET A 242 -16.53 -2.17 3.41
CA MET A 242 -15.99 -1.16 4.32
C MET A 242 -17.06 -0.59 5.26
N GLY A 243 -18.18 -0.15 4.69
CA GLY A 243 -19.21 0.61 5.41
C GLY A 243 -19.86 -0.16 6.56
N LEU A 244 -20.06 -1.48 6.41
CA LEU A 244 -20.59 -2.31 7.49
C LEU A 244 -19.68 -2.30 8.74
N GLY A 245 -18.36 -2.39 8.55
CA GLY A 245 -17.40 -2.33 9.65
C GLY A 245 -17.43 -0.97 10.35
N MET A 246 -17.42 0.10 9.56
CA MET A 246 -17.46 1.48 10.05
C MET A 246 -18.74 1.79 10.83
N ALA A 247 -19.91 1.40 10.30
CA ALA A 247 -21.19 1.59 10.97
C ALA A 247 -21.26 0.82 12.30
N LYS A 248 -20.70 -0.41 12.36
CA LYS A 248 -20.58 -1.18 13.61
C LYS A 248 -19.70 -0.48 14.64
N VAL A 249 -18.57 0.07 14.23
CA VAL A 249 -17.67 0.83 15.12
C VAL A 249 -18.41 2.02 15.75
N LEU A 250 -19.10 2.81 14.94
CA LEU A 250 -19.88 3.95 15.43
C LEU A 250 -21.01 3.51 16.39
N ASN A 251 -21.75 2.45 16.05
CA ASN A 251 -22.80 1.90 16.90
C ASN A 251 -22.24 1.40 18.26
N ASN A 252 -21.10 0.70 18.24
CA ASN A 252 -20.43 0.20 19.44
C ASN A 252 -19.90 1.35 20.32
N LYS A 253 -19.46 2.45 19.70
CA LYS A 253 -19.08 3.72 20.37
C LYS A 253 -20.29 4.57 20.79
N ARG A 254 -21.52 4.02 20.73
CA ARG A 254 -22.78 4.62 21.19
C ARG A 254 -23.24 5.84 20.39
N PHE A 255 -22.81 5.99 19.15
CA PHE A 255 -23.43 6.95 18.23
C PHE A 255 -24.87 6.51 17.91
N ASN A 256 -25.79 7.48 17.75
CA ASN A 256 -27.13 7.25 17.22
C ASN A 256 -27.04 7.01 15.70
N VAL A 257 -26.62 5.81 15.29
CA VAL A 257 -26.47 5.45 13.88
C VAL A 257 -27.75 4.84 13.32
N VAL A 258 -28.18 5.32 12.15
CA VAL A 258 -29.17 4.66 11.31
C VAL A 258 -28.51 4.35 9.96
N GLY A 259 -28.51 3.09 9.57
CA GLY A 259 -27.85 2.60 8.36
C GLY A 259 -28.82 2.35 7.21
N TYR A 260 -28.36 2.57 5.98
CA TYR A 260 -29.08 2.20 4.76
C TYR A 260 -28.13 1.66 3.68
N ASP A 261 -28.60 0.65 2.96
CA ASP A 261 -27.98 0.12 1.75
C ASP A 261 -29.08 -0.37 0.82
N VAL A 262 -28.88 -0.25 -0.50
CA VAL A 262 -29.81 -0.80 -1.50
C VAL A 262 -29.88 -2.33 -1.45
N CYS A 263 -28.83 -2.97 -0.94
CA CYS A 263 -28.74 -4.41 -0.72
C CYS A 263 -29.38 -4.79 0.62
N GLY A 264 -30.56 -5.42 0.56
CA GLY A 264 -31.27 -5.93 1.74
C GLY A 264 -30.41 -6.77 2.69
N PRO A 265 -29.62 -7.75 2.19
CA PRO A 265 -28.69 -8.52 3.02
C PRO A 265 -27.66 -7.67 3.79
N SER A 266 -27.16 -6.58 3.20
CA SER A 266 -26.24 -5.67 3.89
C SER A 266 -26.89 -4.97 5.09
N ARG A 267 -28.16 -4.55 4.93
CA ARG A 267 -28.97 -3.98 6.03
C ARG A 267 -29.20 -5.01 7.13
N GLU A 268 -29.59 -6.22 6.76
CA GLU A 268 -29.80 -7.31 7.73
C GLU A 268 -28.54 -7.63 8.53
N ASN A 269 -27.38 -7.68 7.87
CA ASN A 269 -26.10 -7.89 8.55
C ASN A 269 -25.75 -6.80 9.57
N PHE A 270 -26.17 -5.55 9.34
CA PHE A 270 -25.99 -4.48 10.31
C PHE A 270 -26.98 -4.61 11.48
N ARG A 271 -28.24 -4.95 11.19
CA ARG A 271 -29.28 -5.20 12.21
C ARG A 271 -28.90 -6.35 13.14
N LEU A 272 -28.39 -7.46 12.59
CA LEU A 272 -27.89 -8.61 13.36
C LEU A 272 -26.68 -8.24 14.24
N ALA A 273 -25.92 -7.21 13.88
CA ALA A 273 -24.84 -6.67 14.69
C ALA A 273 -25.30 -5.62 15.71
N GLY A 274 -26.61 -5.45 15.92
CA GLY A 274 -27.20 -4.51 16.86
C GLY A 274 -27.31 -3.08 16.35
N GLY A 275 -27.11 -2.85 15.05
CA GLY A 275 -27.36 -1.57 14.40
C GLY A 275 -28.84 -1.34 14.11
N ARG A 276 -29.24 -0.07 13.91
CA ARG A 276 -30.55 0.28 13.36
C ARG A 276 -30.44 0.56 11.87
N THR A 277 -31.45 0.14 11.10
CA THR A 277 -31.53 0.38 9.66
C THR A 277 -32.85 1.03 9.30
N ALA A 278 -32.85 1.80 8.21
CA ALA A 278 -34.05 2.32 7.57
C ALA A 278 -34.44 1.47 6.35
N GLU A 279 -35.72 1.48 5.97
CA GLU A 279 -36.19 0.76 4.78
C GLU A 279 -36.03 1.60 3.51
N THR A 280 -36.02 2.92 3.64
CA THR A 280 -35.76 3.87 2.56
C THR A 280 -34.57 4.78 2.88
N LEU A 281 -34.03 5.42 1.85
CA LEU A 281 -32.94 6.38 2.01
C LEU A 281 -33.42 7.62 2.78
N ASP A 282 -34.63 8.11 2.51
CA ASP A 282 -35.18 9.31 3.16
C ASP A 282 -35.35 9.11 4.68
N GLU A 283 -35.92 7.97 5.09
CA GLU A 283 -36.00 7.58 6.51
C GLU A 283 -34.61 7.53 7.21
N CYS A 284 -33.59 7.11 6.46
CA CYS A 284 -32.22 7.09 6.97
C CYS A 284 -31.71 8.50 7.26
N LEU A 285 -31.97 9.44 6.35
CA LEU A 285 -31.43 10.80 6.38
C LEU A 285 -32.24 11.77 7.24
N GLU A 286 -33.52 11.52 7.46
CA GLU A 286 -34.44 12.37 8.24
C GLU A 286 -33.82 12.80 9.59
N ASP A 287 -33.81 14.11 9.87
CA ASP A 287 -33.26 14.71 11.09
C ASP A 287 -31.80 14.34 11.40
N SER A 288 -31.00 13.95 10.40
CA SER A 288 -29.58 13.64 10.61
C SER A 288 -28.69 14.89 10.57
N ASP A 289 -27.86 15.03 11.60
CA ASP A 289 -26.83 16.06 11.68
C ASP A 289 -25.61 15.74 10.80
N VAL A 290 -25.32 14.45 10.67
CA VAL A 290 -24.16 13.95 9.94
C VAL A 290 -24.60 12.80 9.04
N LEU A 291 -24.29 12.91 7.76
CA LEU A 291 -24.43 11.84 6.78
C LEU A 291 -23.05 11.29 6.41
N VAL A 292 -22.82 10.00 6.60
CA VAL A 292 -21.64 9.31 6.07
C VAL A 292 -22.00 8.59 4.78
N LEU A 293 -21.26 8.89 3.70
CA LEU A 293 -21.41 8.25 2.39
C LEU A 293 -20.22 7.31 2.11
N MET A 294 -20.47 6.00 2.17
CA MET A 294 -19.48 4.94 1.90
C MET A 294 -19.97 3.99 0.80
N VAL A 295 -20.10 4.53 -0.42
CA VAL A 295 -20.58 3.84 -1.62
C VAL A 295 -19.44 3.60 -2.62
N VAL A 296 -19.73 2.98 -3.77
CA VAL A 296 -18.68 2.50 -4.70
C VAL A 296 -18.06 3.63 -5.52
N ASN A 297 -18.87 4.58 -6.01
CA ASN A 297 -18.43 5.60 -6.97
C ASN A 297 -19.23 6.91 -6.87
N ALA A 298 -18.77 7.94 -7.58
CA ALA A 298 -19.40 9.26 -7.60
C ALA A 298 -20.85 9.24 -8.10
N ARG A 299 -21.19 8.38 -9.06
CA ARG A 299 -22.58 8.25 -9.54
C ARG A 299 -23.53 7.82 -8.42
N GLN A 300 -23.11 6.89 -7.56
CA GLN A 300 -23.92 6.47 -6.41
C GLN A 300 -24.04 7.58 -5.36
N VAL A 301 -23.00 8.43 -5.21
CA VAL A 301 -23.06 9.63 -4.37
C VAL A 301 -24.07 10.62 -4.93
N GLU A 302 -23.99 10.93 -6.22
CA GLU A 302 -24.93 11.85 -6.87
C GLU A 302 -26.37 11.35 -6.81
N GLN A 303 -26.59 10.05 -7.04
CA GLN A 303 -27.90 9.43 -6.92
C GLN A 303 -28.46 9.59 -5.50
N ALA A 304 -27.65 9.29 -4.48
CA ALA A 304 -28.07 9.37 -3.09
C ALA A 304 -28.33 10.80 -2.61
N LEU A 305 -27.57 11.79 -3.09
CA LEU A 305 -27.74 13.18 -2.66
C LEU A 305 -28.83 13.92 -3.45
N PHE A 306 -28.88 13.75 -4.77
CA PHE A 306 -29.62 14.66 -5.65
C PHE A 306 -30.80 14.03 -6.37
N GLU A 307 -30.67 12.80 -6.87
CA GLU A 307 -31.72 12.20 -7.70
C GLU A 307 -32.92 11.72 -6.88
N THR A 308 -32.67 11.25 -5.66
CA THR A 308 -33.74 10.86 -4.73
C THR A 308 -34.27 12.02 -3.91
N GLY A 309 -33.68 13.22 -4.02
CA GLY A 309 -34.01 14.36 -3.16
C GLY A 309 -33.56 14.21 -1.70
N ALA A 310 -32.79 13.16 -1.38
CA ALA A 310 -32.55 12.80 0.02
C ALA A 310 -31.68 13.82 0.77
N ALA A 311 -30.92 14.67 0.07
CA ALA A 311 -30.27 15.83 0.67
C ALA A 311 -31.26 16.80 1.36
N ASP A 312 -32.53 16.86 0.93
CA ASP A 312 -33.55 17.72 1.55
C ASP A 312 -34.00 17.19 2.92
N SER A 313 -33.80 15.89 3.19
CA SER A 313 -34.15 15.25 4.47
C SER A 313 -33.11 15.50 5.58
N LEU A 314 -31.94 16.05 5.23
CA LEU A 314 -30.90 16.39 6.20
C LEU A 314 -31.32 17.57 7.06
N SER A 315 -30.94 17.53 8.34
CA SER A 315 -31.12 18.65 9.27
C SER A 315 -30.49 19.94 8.72
N ARG A 316 -30.97 21.07 9.25
CA ARG A 316 -30.31 22.35 9.00
C ARG A 316 -28.86 22.31 9.51
N ASP A 317 -27.94 22.90 8.76
CA ASP A 317 -26.52 22.99 9.09
C ASP A 317 -25.83 21.60 9.20
N ALA A 318 -26.40 20.57 8.55
CA ALA A 318 -25.87 19.21 8.54
C ALA A 318 -24.52 19.12 7.78
N THR A 319 -23.78 18.05 8.04
CA THR A 319 -22.52 17.74 7.36
C THR A 319 -22.58 16.40 6.63
N VAL A 320 -22.22 16.39 5.35
CA VAL A 320 -22.01 15.19 4.55
C VAL A 320 -20.53 14.83 4.55
N ILE A 321 -20.19 13.66 5.05
CA ILE A 321 -18.83 13.09 5.05
C ILE A 321 -18.74 12.10 3.88
N LEU A 322 -18.11 12.53 2.78
CA LEU A 322 -17.87 11.71 1.60
C LEU A 322 -16.62 10.84 1.82
N MET A 323 -16.81 9.56 2.13
CA MET A 323 -15.69 8.63 2.41
C MET A 323 -15.35 7.70 1.24
N SER A 324 -16.14 7.81 0.16
CA SER A 324 -15.97 7.02 -1.06
C SER A 324 -14.75 7.49 -1.86
N THR A 325 -14.05 6.57 -2.52
CA THR A 325 -12.96 6.96 -3.43
C THR A 325 -13.54 7.41 -4.77
N VAL A 326 -13.43 8.70 -5.06
CA VAL A 326 -13.88 9.41 -6.26
C VAL A 326 -12.75 10.23 -6.85
N ALA A 327 -12.90 10.72 -8.09
CA ALA A 327 -11.95 11.66 -8.67
C ALA A 327 -12.00 13.02 -7.94
N PRO A 328 -10.88 13.76 -7.88
CA PRO A 328 -10.85 15.12 -7.32
C PRO A 328 -11.92 16.04 -7.92
N TYR A 329 -12.03 16.05 -9.25
CA TYR A 329 -13.02 16.87 -9.96
C TYR A 329 -14.46 16.45 -9.66
N GLU A 330 -14.71 15.15 -9.36
CA GLU A 330 -16.04 14.67 -8.98
C GLU A 330 -16.39 15.15 -7.56
N ALA A 331 -15.46 15.08 -6.61
CA ALA A 331 -15.66 15.61 -5.26
C ALA A 331 -15.93 17.12 -5.27
N GLU A 332 -15.18 17.88 -6.07
CA GLU A 332 -15.40 19.32 -6.30
C GLU A 332 -16.79 19.60 -6.88
N ALA A 333 -17.19 18.85 -7.92
CA ALA A 333 -18.49 19.02 -8.57
C ALA A 333 -19.66 18.69 -7.64
N ILE A 334 -19.55 17.60 -6.86
CA ILE A 334 -20.55 17.20 -5.89
C ILE A 334 -20.68 18.27 -4.79
N ALA A 335 -19.56 18.78 -4.27
CA ALA A 335 -19.57 19.85 -3.27
C ALA A 335 -20.24 21.12 -3.81
N ALA A 336 -19.85 21.57 -5.01
CA ALA A 336 -20.43 22.74 -5.64
C ALA A 336 -21.95 22.59 -5.87
N LYS A 337 -22.38 21.42 -6.36
CA LYS A 337 -23.80 21.12 -6.56
C LYS A 337 -24.57 21.11 -5.24
N LEU A 338 -24.01 20.53 -4.18
CA LEU A 338 -24.64 20.51 -2.86
C LEU A 338 -24.82 21.93 -2.30
N SER A 339 -23.78 22.77 -2.37
CA SER A 339 -23.86 24.16 -1.89
C SER A 339 -24.87 25.01 -2.66
N LEU A 340 -25.19 24.67 -3.92
CA LEU A 340 -26.22 25.37 -4.69
C LEU A 340 -27.65 25.02 -4.24
N VAL A 341 -27.90 23.76 -3.87
CA VAL A 341 -29.25 23.29 -3.49
C VAL A 341 -29.51 23.34 -1.98
N ARG A 342 -28.45 23.19 -1.17
CA ARG A 342 -28.45 23.21 0.30
C ARG A 342 -27.26 24.04 0.80
N PRO A 343 -27.32 25.38 0.70
CA PRO A 343 -26.21 26.27 1.09
C PRO A 343 -25.87 26.21 2.58
N ASP A 344 -26.74 25.64 3.41
CA ASP A 344 -26.52 25.37 4.82
C ASP A 344 -25.77 24.06 5.08
N VAL A 345 -25.73 23.13 4.12
CA VAL A 345 -25.09 21.82 4.28
C VAL A 345 -23.63 21.86 3.81
N THR A 346 -22.73 21.36 4.66
CA THR A 346 -21.30 21.27 4.34
C THR A 346 -20.93 19.88 3.83
N LEU A 347 -20.11 19.79 2.78
CA LEU A 347 -19.50 18.53 2.35
C LEU A 347 -18.03 18.47 2.77
N LEU A 348 -17.67 17.38 3.44
CA LEU A 348 -16.28 17.01 3.72
C LEU A 348 -15.85 15.92 2.74
N ASP A 349 -14.77 16.17 2.01
CA ASP A 349 -14.09 15.16 1.20
C ASP A 349 -13.18 14.37 2.15
N SER A 350 -13.57 13.13 2.45
CA SER A 350 -13.02 12.34 3.56
C SER A 350 -12.63 10.90 3.20
N PRO A 351 -11.93 10.63 2.08
CA PRO A 351 -11.62 9.27 1.65
C PRO A 351 -10.72 8.54 2.65
N VAL A 352 -10.88 7.21 2.69
CA VAL A 352 -10.26 6.35 3.72
C VAL A 352 -9.24 5.36 3.16
N SER A 353 -8.28 4.94 3.97
CA SER A 353 -7.31 3.89 3.68
C SER A 353 -7.16 2.92 4.85
N GLY A 354 -6.75 1.67 4.57
CA GLY A 354 -6.57 0.63 5.58
C GLY A 354 -7.38 -0.65 5.37
N GLY A 355 -8.34 -0.63 4.45
CA GLY A 355 -9.15 -1.79 4.08
C GLY A 355 -10.12 -2.26 5.17
N THR A 356 -10.79 -3.38 4.90
CA THR A 356 -11.81 -3.94 5.81
C THR A 356 -11.29 -4.27 7.22
N PRO A 357 -10.02 -4.68 7.45
CA PRO A 357 -9.55 -4.93 8.80
C PRO A 357 -9.56 -3.67 9.68
N ARG A 358 -9.04 -2.55 9.16
CA ARG A 358 -9.02 -1.27 9.90
C ARG A 358 -10.39 -0.61 9.97
N ALA A 359 -11.26 -0.83 8.98
CA ALA A 359 -12.65 -0.40 9.04
C ALA A 359 -13.42 -1.09 10.18
N ALA A 360 -13.12 -2.37 10.45
CA ALA A 360 -13.77 -3.16 11.50
C ALA A 360 -13.31 -2.78 12.92
N THR A 361 -12.10 -2.25 13.07
CA THR A 361 -11.56 -1.81 14.36
C THR A 361 -11.70 -0.31 14.60
N GLY A 362 -12.01 0.45 13.54
CA GLY A 362 -12.10 1.90 13.61
C GLY A 362 -10.73 2.57 13.63
N ASP A 363 -9.74 1.98 12.95
CA ASP A 363 -8.35 2.45 12.84
C ASP A 363 -8.01 2.86 11.39
N LEU A 364 -8.97 3.44 10.67
CA LEU A 364 -8.75 3.89 9.29
C LEU A 364 -7.83 5.11 9.27
N THR A 365 -6.98 5.17 8.25
CA THR A 365 -6.38 6.45 7.86
C THR A 365 -7.43 7.23 7.08
N ILE A 366 -7.83 8.40 7.58
CA ILE A 366 -8.84 9.27 6.97
C ILE A 366 -8.16 10.56 6.53
N LEU A 367 -8.28 10.88 5.24
CA LEU A 367 -7.83 12.14 4.66
C LEU A 367 -9.03 13.07 4.63
N CYS A 368 -8.98 14.25 5.24
CA CYS A 368 -10.16 15.12 5.38
C CYS A 368 -9.89 16.53 4.86
N ALA A 369 -10.57 16.94 3.79
CA ALA A 369 -10.58 18.30 3.27
C ALA A 369 -11.96 18.97 3.46
N GLY A 370 -11.98 20.30 3.54
CA GLY A 370 -13.20 21.09 3.73
C GLY A 370 -13.73 21.18 5.17
N LEU A 371 -13.03 20.61 6.16
CA LEU A 371 -13.48 20.67 7.56
C LEU A 371 -13.16 22.04 8.17
N ASP A 372 -14.19 22.74 8.63
CA ASP A 372 -14.03 23.78 9.64
C ASP A 372 -13.72 23.11 10.98
N LEU A 373 -12.53 23.36 11.53
CA LEU A 373 -12.08 22.75 12.79
C LEU A 373 -12.95 23.15 14.00
N SER A 374 -13.81 24.17 13.88
CA SER A 374 -14.82 24.47 14.88
C SER A 374 -16.06 23.56 14.80
N SER A 375 -16.21 22.74 13.76
CA SER A 375 -17.33 21.80 13.62
C SER A 375 -17.10 20.52 14.43
N GLU A 376 -17.69 20.49 15.63
CA GLU A 376 -17.46 19.42 16.61
C GLU A 376 -18.14 18.09 16.25
N LYS A 377 -19.35 18.13 15.66
CA LYS A 377 -20.16 16.94 15.31
C LYS A 377 -19.50 16.01 14.28
N PRO A 378 -19.07 16.48 13.08
CA PRO A 378 -18.38 15.61 12.13
C PRO A 378 -17.02 15.15 12.65
N LEU A 379 -16.31 15.98 13.43
CA LEU A 379 -15.03 15.62 14.03
C LEU A 379 -15.16 14.42 14.99
N ALA A 380 -16.25 14.34 15.76
CA ALA A 380 -16.54 13.18 16.62
C ALA A 380 -16.62 11.88 15.80
N VAL A 381 -17.32 11.91 14.66
CA VAL A 381 -17.47 10.76 13.76
C VAL A 381 -16.13 10.38 13.12
N LEU A 382 -15.38 11.36 12.62
CA LEU A 382 -14.06 11.15 12.01
C LEU A 382 -13.09 10.51 13.02
N LYS A 383 -12.96 11.08 14.22
CA LYS A 383 -12.12 10.53 15.31
C LYS A 383 -12.55 9.12 15.73
N ALA A 384 -13.86 8.84 15.73
CA ALA A 384 -14.36 7.52 16.05
C ALA A 384 -13.97 6.45 15.00
N LEU A 385 -13.70 6.85 13.76
CA LEU A 385 -13.31 5.95 12.66
C LEU A 385 -11.78 5.92 12.40
N SER A 386 -11.01 6.83 13.00
CA SER A 386 -9.56 7.00 12.80
C SER A 386 -8.76 6.79 14.10
N GLY A 387 -8.82 5.58 14.63
CA GLY A 387 -8.23 5.17 15.90
C GLY A 387 -6.71 5.36 16.00
N SER A 388 -6.20 5.20 17.22
CA SER A 388 -4.85 5.60 17.63
C SER A 388 -3.88 4.43 17.83
N GLN A 389 -4.20 3.21 17.37
CA GLN A 389 -3.39 2.00 17.57
C GLN A 389 -2.06 2.06 16.77
N GLY A 390 -1.12 2.89 17.22
CA GLY A 390 0.30 2.84 16.82
C GLY A 390 0.81 3.97 15.93
N HIS A 391 -0.03 4.90 15.47
CA HIS A 391 0.42 6.10 14.74
C HIS A 391 -0.35 7.33 15.26
N PRO A 392 0.32 8.44 15.61
CA PRO A 392 -0.33 9.59 16.25
C PRO A 392 -1.37 10.31 15.35
N ASP A 393 -1.29 10.16 14.01
CA ASP A 393 -2.07 10.96 13.06
C ASP A 393 -2.79 10.13 11.99
N ASN A 394 -3.75 9.28 12.38
CA ASN A 394 -4.61 8.57 11.41
C ASN A 394 -5.75 9.44 10.85
N LEU A 395 -6.02 10.60 11.43
CA LEU A 395 -6.89 11.62 10.86
C LEU A 395 -6.02 12.76 10.33
N VAL A 396 -5.88 12.84 9.01
CA VAL A 396 -5.02 13.82 8.35
C VAL A 396 -5.90 14.90 7.74
N PHE A 397 -5.76 16.12 8.23
CA PHE A 397 -6.42 17.28 7.65
C PHE A 397 -5.65 17.75 6.42
N VAL A 398 -6.34 17.74 5.28
CA VAL A 398 -5.79 18.17 4.00
C VAL A 398 -6.26 19.60 3.75
N PRO A 399 -5.35 20.59 3.69
CA PRO A 399 -5.73 21.97 3.44
C PRO A 399 -6.45 22.14 2.10
N GLY A 400 -7.50 22.95 2.12
CA GLY A 400 -8.27 23.33 0.95
C GLY A 400 -9.68 22.71 0.87
N PRO A 401 -10.38 22.97 -0.25
CA PRO A 401 -11.77 22.55 -0.43
C PRO A 401 -11.88 21.04 -0.73
N PRO A 402 -13.11 20.49 -0.76
CA PRO A 402 -13.38 19.17 -1.33
C PRO A 402 -12.68 18.97 -2.67
N GLY A 403 -12.11 17.78 -2.89
CA GLY A 403 -11.22 17.47 -4.01
C GLY A 403 -9.77 17.29 -3.57
N LYS A 404 -9.32 18.06 -2.57
CA LYS A 404 -7.92 17.99 -2.11
C LYS A 404 -7.59 16.68 -1.40
N ALA A 405 -8.48 16.14 -0.57
CA ALA A 405 -8.26 14.85 0.06
C ALA A 405 -8.35 13.70 -0.96
N ALA A 406 -9.23 13.80 -1.94
CA ALA A 406 -9.27 12.91 -3.10
C ALA A 406 -7.96 12.91 -3.89
N SER A 407 -7.31 14.08 -4.08
CA SER A 407 -5.99 14.15 -4.75
C SER A 407 -4.88 13.42 -3.99
N VAL A 408 -4.85 13.52 -2.65
CA VAL A 408 -3.92 12.74 -1.83
C VAL A 408 -4.25 11.25 -1.92
N LYS A 409 -5.54 10.91 -1.88
CA LYS A 409 -6.02 9.54 -2.00
C LYS A 409 -5.63 8.91 -3.33
N LEU A 410 -5.58 9.67 -4.42
CA LEU A 410 -5.11 9.19 -5.72
C LEU A 410 -3.68 8.69 -5.69
N VAL A 411 -2.77 9.42 -5.04
CA VAL A 411 -1.37 8.98 -4.87
C VAL A 411 -1.34 7.68 -4.08
N ASN A 412 -2.14 7.56 -3.01
CA ASN A 412 -2.27 6.31 -2.27
C ASN A 412 -2.82 5.17 -3.13
N GLN A 413 -3.83 5.41 -3.98
CA GLN A 413 -4.43 4.36 -4.81
C GLN A 413 -3.51 3.92 -5.96
N HIS A 414 -2.73 4.85 -6.53
CA HIS A 414 -1.66 4.52 -7.46
C HIS A 414 -0.71 3.49 -6.84
N LEU A 415 -0.18 3.80 -5.66
CA LEU A 415 0.77 2.93 -4.96
C LEU A 415 0.11 1.61 -4.52
N ALA A 416 -1.08 1.68 -3.94
CA ALA A 416 -1.83 0.52 -3.51
C ALA A 416 -2.05 -0.47 -4.67
N GLY A 417 -2.61 -0.02 -5.80
CA GLY A 417 -2.88 -0.89 -6.95
C GLY A 417 -1.61 -1.42 -7.60
N SER A 418 -0.59 -0.57 -7.71
CA SER A 418 0.69 -0.95 -8.31
C SER A 418 1.47 -1.94 -7.45
N HIS A 419 1.42 -1.81 -6.13
CA HIS A 419 2.04 -2.79 -5.24
C HIS A 419 1.34 -4.16 -5.31
N ILE A 420 0.02 -4.22 -5.49
CA ILE A 420 -0.69 -5.50 -5.69
C ILE A 420 -0.15 -6.24 -6.91
N ILE A 421 -0.05 -5.55 -8.05
CA ILE A 421 0.45 -6.16 -9.29
C ILE A 421 1.93 -6.55 -9.18
N THR A 422 2.79 -5.71 -8.62
CA THR A 422 4.22 -6.00 -8.52
C THR A 422 4.53 -7.12 -7.52
N VAL A 423 3.73 -7.23 -6.45
CA VAL A 423 3.75 -8.39 -5.55
C VAL A 423 3.33 -9.66 -6.28
N ALA A 424 2.27 -9.60 -7.11
CA ALA A 424 1.83 -10.73 -7.93
C ALA A 424 2.92 -11.18 -8.92
N GLU A 425 3.51 -10.25 -9.67
CA GLU A 425 4.64 -10.52 -10.58
C GLU A 425 5.82 -11.18 -9.85
N THR A 426 6.16 -10.65 -8.68
CA THR A 426 7.31 -11.12 -7.91
C THR A 426 7.07 -12.50 -7.31
N LEU A 427 5.88 -12.77 -6.74
CA LEU A 427 5.52 -14.09 -6.22
C LEU A 427 5.44 -15.13 -7.35
N ALA A 428 4.98 -14.73 -8.54
CA ALA A 428 4.97 -15.62 -9.69
C ALA A 428 6.38 -15.98 -10.17
N LEU A 429 7.31 -15.02 -10.19
CA LEU A 429 8.72 -15.32 -10.48
C LEU A 429 9.33 -16.19 -9.36
N ALA A 430 9.07 -15.87 -8.09
CA ALA A 430 9.57 -16.63 -6.94
C ALA A 430 9.16 -18.11 -7.02
N SER A 431 7.91 -18.35 -7.38
CA SER A 431 7.36 -19.68 -7.66
C SER A 431 8.10 -20.36 -8.82
N SER A 432 8.29 -19.63 -9.92
CA SER A 432 8.91 -20.17 -11.13
C SER A 432 10.38 -20.56 -10.91
N VAL A 433 11.10 -19.84 -10.06
CA VAL A 433 12.50 -20.12 -9.71
C VAL A 433 12.67 -21.08 -8.52
N GLY A 434 11.57 -21.64 -8.01
CA GLY A 434 11.58 -22.71 -7.00
C GLY A 434 11.72 -22.24 -5.54
N LEU A 435 11.44 -20.96 -5.24
CA LEU A 435 11.50 -20.46 -3.87
C LEU A 435 10.25 -20.87 -3.06
N PRO A 436 10.40 -21.29 -1.80
CA PRO A 436 9.28 -21.47 -0.87
C PRO A 436 8.62 -20.12 -0.62
N LEU A 437 7.39 -19.93 -1.12
CA LEU A 437 6.75 -18.61 -1.18
C LEU A 437 6.45 -18.00 0.19
N ALA A 438 6.11 -18.82 1.18
CA ALA A 438 5.89 -18.36 2.54
C ALA A 438 7.18 -17.78 3.15
N THR A 439 8.29 -18.51 3.03
CA THR A 439 9.63 -18.07 3.47
C THR A 439 10.11 -16.86 2.69
N PHE A 440 9.93 -16.85 1.36
CA PHE A 440 10.25 -15.70 0.53
C PHE A 440 9.51 -14.45 1.02
N ARG A 441 8.18 -14.53 1.21
CA ARG A 441 7.38 -13.40 1.67
C ARG A 441 7.83 -12.93 3.06
N SER A 442 8.03 -13.84 4.02
CA SER A 442 8.44 -13.46 5.38
C SER A 442 9.77 -12.72 5.39
N VAL A 443 10.71 -13.16 4.55
CA VAL A 443 12.02 -12.49 4.38
C VAL A 443 11.85 -11.09 3.81
N VAL A 444 11.13 -10.96 2.69
CA VAL A 444 10.99 -9.68 1.97
C VAL A 444 10.23 -8.64 2.81
N LEU A 445 9.34 -9.08 3.69
CA LEU A 445 8.63 -8.19 4.63
C LEU A 445 9.54 -7.52 5.66
N GLU A 446 10.74 -8.05 5.89
CA GLU A 446 11.72 -7.46 6.81
C GLU A 446 12.82 -6.69 6.08
N GLY A 447 12.70 -6.57 4.75
CA GLY A 447 13.71 -5.99 3.87
C GLY A 447 13.27 -4.71 3.15
N PRO A 448 14.14 -4.15 2.29
CA PRO A 448 13.90 -2.90 1.57
C PRO A 448 12.81 -2.98 0.49
N ALA A 449 12.30 -4.18 0.19
CA ALA A 449 11.16 -4.38 -0.71
C ALA A 449 9.80 -4.51 0.03
N TRP A 450 9.77 -4.18 1.32
CA TRP A 450 8.54 -4.13 2.10
C TRP A 450 7.52 -3.16 1.50
N SER A 451 6.28 -3.61 1.40
CA SER A 451 5.10 -2.76 1.18
C SER A 451 3.93 -3.28 2.00
N TRP A 452 3.00 -2.39 2.33
CA TRP A 452 1.77 -2.77 3.03
C TRP A 452 0.99 -3.85 2.25
N MET A 453 0.95 -3.72 0.92
CA MET A 453 0.28 -4.69 0.04
C MET A 453 1.01 -6.04 -0.05
N LEU A 454 2.33 -6.10 0.08
CA LEU A 454 3.04 -7.38 0.23
C LEU A 454 2.62 -8.09 1.52
N GLY A 455 2.50 -7.34 2.62
CA GLY A 455 2.03 -7.85 3.90
C GLY A 455 0.62 -8.40 3.78
N HIS A 456 -0.27 -7.63 3.16
CA HIS A 456 -1.69 -7.96 3.14
C HIS A 456 -2.09 -8.84 1.94
N ARG A 457 -1.95 -8.34 0.71
CA ARG A 457 -2.33 -9.07 -0.51
C ARG A 457 -1.37 -10.19 -0.84
N GLY A 458 -0.09 -10.04 -0.52
CA GLY A 458 0.87 -11.14 -0.65
C GLY A 458 0.43 -12.35 0.17
N GLN A 459 -0.12 -12.17 1.38
CA GLN A 459 -0.66 -13.30 2.16
C GLN A 459 -1.92 -13.89 1.51
N ASN A 460 -2.84 -13.04 1.03
CA ASN A 460 -4.04 -13.50 0.35
C ASN A 460 -3.70 -14.35 -0.89
N MET A 461 -2.69 -13.94 -1.67
CA MET A 461 -2.21 -14.71 -2.82
C MET A 461 -1.75 -16.12 -2.41
N LEU A 462 -1.06 -16.27 -1.27
CA LEU A 462 -0.66 -17.58 -0.73
C LEU A 462 -1.85 -18.41 -0.23
N ASN A 463 -2.90 -17.75 0.28
CA ASN A 463 -4.09 -18.41 0.83
C ASN A 463 -5.09 -18.84 -0.26
N GLY A 464 -4.91 -18.40 -1.51
CA GLY A 464 -5.82 -18.66 -2.62
C GLY A 464 -7.04 -17.72 -2.65
N LEU A 465 -8.16 -18.19 -3.21
CA LEU A 465 -9.36 -17.35 -3.40
C LEU A 465 -10.04 -17.00 -2.07
N ILE A 466 -9.94 -15.73 -1.67
CA ILE A 466 -10.55 -15.19 -0.46
C ILE A 466 -12.04 -14.92 -0.66
N LYS A 467 -12.88 -15.42 0.27
CA LYS A 467 -14.33 -15.17 0.29
C LYS A 467 -14.81 -14.90 1.73
N PRO A 468 -15.55 -13.80 2.00
CA PRO A 468 -15.81 -12.69 1.07
C PRO A 468 -14.52 -11.92 0.71
N PRO A 469 -14.47 -11.25 -0.45
CA PRO A 469 -13.27 -10.52 -0.87
C PRO A 469 -12.99 -9.35 0.08
N THR A 470 -11.71 -9.09 0.31
CA THR A 470 -11.21 -7.95 1.08
C THR A 470 -11.39 -6.65 0.29
N SER A 471 -11.19 -6.72 -1.02
CA SER A 471 -11.56 -5.74 -2.04
C SER A 471 -11.60 -6.49 -3.36
N THR A 472 -12.47 -6.10 -4.29
CA THR A 472 -12.60 -6.83 -5.55
C THR A 472 -11.63 -6.31 -6.62
N VAL A 473 -11.37 -7.13 -7.63
CA VAL A 473 -10.65 -6.70 -8.85
C VAL A 473 -11.33 -5.48 -9.47
N GLU A 474 -12.66 -5.45 -9.53
CA GLU A 474 -13.43 -4.32 -10.08
C GLU A 474 -13.20 -3.00 -9.33
N ILE A 475 -12.98 -3.04 -8.00
CA ILE A 475 -12.65 -1.83 -7.23
C ILE A 475 -11.30 -1.27 -7.66
N PHE A 476 -10.30 -2.12 -7.91
CA PHE A 476 -9.00 -1.66 -8.41
C PHE A 476 -9.03 -1.23 -9.87
N ILE A 477 -9.91 -1.80 -10.71
CA ILE A 477 -10.14 -1.26 -12.06
C ILE A 477 -10.68 0.17 -12.00
N LYS A 478 -11.69 0.41 -11.13
CA LYS A 478 -12.24 1.74 -10.89
C LYS A 478 -11.14 2.68 -10.40
N ASP A 479 -10.45 2.34 -9.32
CA ASP A 479 -9.48 3.22 -8.68
C ASP A 479 -8.29 3.53 -9.59
N MET A 480 -7.74 2.53 -10.27
CA MET A 480 -6.67 2.76 -11.26
C MET A 480 -7.16 3.54 -12.47
N GLY A 481 -8.44 3.41 -12.84
CA GLY A 481 -9.08 4.25 -13.85
C GLY A 481 -9.13 5.72 -13.45
N ILE A 482 -9.45 6.03 -12.19
CA ILE A 482 -9.43 7.40 -11.68
C ILE A 482 -7.99 7.95 -11.70
N VAL A 483 -7.00 7.16 -11.27
CA VAL A 483 -5.57 7.55 -11.30
C VAL A 483 -5.11 7.91 -12.71
N VAL A 484 -5.36 7.03 -13.69
CA VAL A 484 -4.93 7.24 -15.09
C VAL A 484 -5.69 8.42 -15.71
N GLN A 485 -6.98 8.56 -15.43
CA GLN A 485 -7.77 9.69 -15.94
C GLN A 485 -7.30 11.02 -15.35
N GLN A 486 -6.97 11.08 -14.06
CA GLN A 486 -6.44 12.31 -13.45
C GLN A 486 -5.09 12.69 -14.05
N ALA A 487 -4.19 11.73 -14.23
CA ALA A 487 -2.90 11.99 -14.86
C ALA A 487 -3.05 12.55 -16.28
N TRP A 488 -4.03 12.03 -17.05
CA TRP A 488 -4.37 12.59 -18.36
C TRP A 488 -4.87 14.04 -18.28
N THR A 489 -5.76 14.34 -17.33
CA THR A 489 -6.26 15.70 -17.08
C THR A 489 -5.12 16.67 -16.69
N ASP A 490 -4.17 16.19 -15.87
CA ASP A 490 -3.04 16.99 -15.39
C ASP A 490 -1.90 17.10 -16.43
N GLY A 491 -1.98 16.34 -17.52
CA GLY A 491 -0.97 16.32 -18.58
C GLY A 491 0.33 15.62 -18.18
N VAL A 492 0.26 14.64 -17.27
CA VAL A 492 1.41 13.89 -16.75
C VAL A 492 1.37 12.43 -17.20
N GLY A 493 2.52 11.89 -17.57
CA GLY A 493 2.67 10.47 -17.90
C GLY A 493 2.71 9.59 -16.66
N VAL A 494 1.86 8.56 -16.61
CA VAL A 494 1.85 7.52 -15.57
C VAL A 494 1.90 6.10 -16.17
N PRO A 495 2.94 5.77 -16.96
CA PRO A 495 2.97 4.53 -17.72
C PRO A 495 2.93 3.26 -16.84
N LEU A 496 3.48 3.29 -15.61
CA LEU A 496 3.41 2.15 -14.70
C LEU A 496 1.96 1.94 -14.23
N ALA A 497 1.28 2.98 -13.73
CA ALA A 497 -0.13 2.88 -13.34
C ALA A 497 -1.05 2.49 -14.49
N ALA A 498 -0.80 2.99 -15.70
CA ALA A 498 -1.57 2.60 -16.89
C ALA A 498 -1.40 1.10 -17.20
N THR A 499 -0.18 0.57 -17.07
CA THR A 499 0.09 -0.87 -17.24
C THR A 499 -0.62 -1.70 -16.15
N VAL A 500 -0.56 -1.24 -14.90
CA VAL A 500 -1.25 -1.85 -13.75
C VAL A 500 -2.76 -1.89 -13.98
N GLN A 501 -3.37 -0.80 -14.45
CA GLN A 501 -4.79 -0.75 -14.80
C GLN A 501 -5.13 -1.80 -15.86
N GLN A 502 -4.34 -1.91 -16.93
CA GLN A 502 -4.57 -2.89 -17.99
C GLN A 502 -4.45 -4.34 -17.50
N LEU A 503 -3.58 -4.62 -16.53
CA LEU A 503 -3.48 -5.94 -15.91
C LEU A 503 -4.73 -6.27 -15.09
N PHE A 504 -5.27 -5.34 -14.31
CA PHE A 504 -6.55 -5.55 -13.64
C PHE A 504 -7.70 -5.76 -14.65
N THR A 505 -7.76 -4.98 -15.73
CA THR A 505 -8.71 -5.18 -16.83
C THR A 505 -8.57 -6.56 -17.48
N ALA A 506 -7.34 -7.04 -17.66
CA ALA A 506 -7.09 -8.39 -18.14
C ALA A 506 -7.66 -9.44 -17.18
N GLY A 507 -7.51 -9.27 -15.87
CA GLY A 507 -8.16 -10.12 -14.86
C GLY A 507 -9.69 -10.12 -14.96
N GLN A 508 -10.32 -8.94 -15.11
CA GLN A 508 -11.76 -8.85 -15.31
C GLN A 508 -12.23 -9.53 -16.60
N SER A 509 -11.45 -9.47 -17.68
CA SER A 509 -11.76 -10.17 -18.93
C SER A 509 -11.81 -11.71 -18.78
N GLN A 510 -11.16 -12.23 -17.72
CA GLN A 510 -11.23 -13.65 -17.34
C GLN A 510 -12.42 -13.97 -16.42
N GLY A 511 -13.29 -13.01 -16.15
CA GLY A 511 -14.44 -13.15 -15.26
C GLY A 511 -14.14 -12.96 -13.78
N TRP A 512 -12.96 -12.41 -13.41
CA TRP A 512 -12.53 -12.29 -12.01
C TRP A 512 -12.95 -10.97 -11.35
N GLY A 513 -13.83 -10.18 -11.97
CA GLY A 513 -14.21 -8.85 -11.48
C GLY A 513 -14.69 -8.84 -10.03
N GLY A 514 -15.46 -9.85 -9.61
CA GLY A 514 -15.96 -10.01 -8.25
C GLY A 514 -15.06 -10.82 -7.30
N ASP A 515 -13.93 -11.35 -7.79
CA ASP A 515 -12.96 -12.04 -6.95
C ASP A 515 -12.13 -11.02 -6.15
N ASP A 516 -11.47 -11.47 -5.08
CA ASP A 516 -10.51 -10.64 -4.33
C ASP A 516 -9.41 -10.13 -5.26
N ASP A 517 -8.99 -8.87 -5.08
CA ASP A 517 -7.97 -8.20 -5.89
C ASP A 517 -6.64 -8.99 -5.96
N SER A 518 -6.31 -9.77 -4.93
CA SER A 518 -5.13 -10.64 -4.88
C SER A 518 -5.21 -11.81 -5.87
N SER A 519 -6.41 -12.20 -6.31
CA SER A 519 -6.62 -13.26 -7.30
C SER A 519 -5.96 -12.95 -8.65
N ILE A 520 -5.57 -11.68 -8.89
CA ILE A 520 -4.88 -11.24 -10.09
C ILE A 520 -3.57 -11.99 -10.35
N VAL A 521 -2.95 -12.55 -9.30
CA VAL A 521 -1.74 -13.40 -9.41
C VAL A 521 -1.94 -14.59 -10.38
N ARG A 522 -3.19 -15.02 -10.58
CA ARG A 522 -3.57 -16.07 -11.54
C ARG A 522 -3.24 -15.75 -12.99
N LEU A 523 -3.04 -14.47 -13.36
CA LEU A 523 -2.58 -14.08 -14.70
C LEU A 523 -1.24 -14.74 -15.06
N TRP A 524 -0.38 -14.99 -14.06
CA TRP A 524 0.93 -15.59 -14.26
C TRP A 524 0.97 -17.11 -14.12
N LYS A 525 -0.15 -17.74 -13.73
CA LYS A 525 -0.25 -19.20 -13.46
C LYS A 525 0.93 -19.74 -12.62
N PRO A 526 1.25 -19.11 -11.48
CA PRO A 526 2.30 -19.61 -10.58
C PRO A 526 2.08 -21.07 -10.19
N LYS A 527 3.18 -21.84 -10.06
CA LYS A 527 3.12 -23.20 -9.52
C LYS A 527 3.00 -23.13 -8.00
N GLY A 528 2.04 -23.87 -7.43
CA GLY A 528 1.86 -23.94 -5.98
C GLY A 528 1.13 -22.76 -5.35
N LEU A 529 0.41 -21.97 -6.15
CA LEU A 529 -0.54 -20.93 -5.73
C LEU A 529 -1.91 -21.17 -6.38
#